data_AF-A0A7Z0DWX2-F1
#
_entry.id   AF-A0A7Z0DWX2-F1
#
_cell.length_a   1.000
_cell.length_b   1.000
_cell.length_c   1.000
_cell.angle_alpha   90.00
_cell.angle_beta   90.00
_cell.angle_gamma   90.00
#
_symmetry.space_group_name_H-M   'P 1'
#
loop_
_entity.id
_entity.type
_entity.pdbx_description
1 polymer ?
#
loop_
_entity_poly.entity_id
_entity_poly.type
_entity_poly.pdbx_seq_one_letter_code
_entity_poly.pdbx_strand_id
1 'polypeptide(L)' 'MIFPAADLLTDRSVPFLFTTDYDRSAIPSRFAKFMRCEKPIAPDTLSNAVRVLIPSGQSVEATYA' A
#
# COMPACT_ATOMS: atom_id res chain seq x y z
N MET A 1 -8.39 0.97 -12.79
CA MET A 1 -7.21 0.09 -12.96
C MET A 1 -5.96 0.90 -12.62
N ILE A 2 -5.33 0.64 -11.47
CA ILE A 2 -4.27 1.47 -10.84
C ILE A 2 -2.90 0.78 -10.79
N PHE A 3 -2.79 -0.42 -11.39
CA PHE A 3 -1.62 -1.28 -11.25
C PHE A 3 -0.29 -0.67 -11.71
N PRO A 4 -0.22 0.14 -12.79
CA PRO A 4 1.04 0.81 -13.14
C PRO A 4 1.60 1.70 -12.02
N ALA A 5 0.73 2.32 -11.20
CA ALA A 5 1.18 3.08 -10.04
C ALA A 5 1.73 2.15 -8.94
N ALA A 6 1.10 0.99 -8.72
CA ALA A 6 1.61 0.00 -7.77
C ALA A 6 2.95 -0.61 -8.20
N ASP A 7 3.15 -0.80 -9.51
CA ASP A 7 4.44 -1.21 -10.07
C ASP A 7 5.50 -0.13 -9.75
N LEU A 8 5.23 1.16 -10.01
CA LEU A 8 6.15 2.27 -9.69
C LEU A 8 6.46 2.41 -8.19
N LEU A 9 5.46 2.23 -7.32
CA LEU A 9 5.67 2.28 -5.86
C LEU A 9 6.54 1.11 -5.39
N THR A 10 6.37 -0.07 -6.00
CA THR A 10 7.21 -1.25 -5.75
C THR A 10 8.66 -0.97 -6.14
N ASP A 11 8.88 -0.44 -7.35
CA ASP A 11 10.22 -0.12 -7.85
C ASP A 11 10.94 0.93 -6.98
N ARG A 12 10.18 1.88 -6.42
CA ARG A 12 10.69 2.92 -5.51
C ARG A 12 10.81 2.47 -4.06
N SER A 13 10.49 1.22 -3.74
CA SER A 13 10.45 0.70 -2.37
C SER A 13 9.54 1.51 -1.43
N VAL A 14 8.49 2.13 -1.96
CA VAL A 14 7.51 2.87 -1.17
C VAL A 14 6.50 1.86 -0.60
N PRO A 15 6.27 1.81 0.73
CA PRO A 15 5.25 0.95 1.31
C PRO A 15 3.84 1.39 0.90
N PHE A 16 2.98 0.45 0.51
CA PHE A 16 1.58 0.72 0.18
C PHE A 16 0.67 -0.48 0.46
N LEU A 17 -0.64 -0.21 0.52
CA LEU A 17 -1.71 -1.20 0.50
C LEU A 17 -2.74 -0.85 -0.57
N PHE A 18 -3.53 -1.84 -0.98
CA PHE A 18 -4.69 -1.62 -1.82
C PHE A 18 -5.94 -1.41 -0.96
N THR A 19 -6.80 -0.46 -1.34
CA THR A 19 -8.18 -0.40 -0.85
C THR A 19 -9.13 -0.67 -2.00
N THR A 20 -10.02 -1.66 -1.88
CA THR A 20 -10.92 -2.06 -2.98
C THR A 20 -12.17 -2.74 -2.46
N ASP A 21 -13.31 -2.51 -3.10
CA ASP A 21 -14.56 -3.25 -2.94
C ASP A 21 -14.61 -4.54 -3.79
N TYR A 22 -13.57 -4.78 -4.61
CA TYR A 22 -13.43 -6.00 -5.38
C TYR A 22 -12.78 -7.11 -4.54
N ASP A 23 -13.17 -8.35 -4.88
CA ASP A 23 -12.56 -9.55 -4.34
C ASP A 23 -11.05 -9.64 -4.70
N ARG A 24 -10.29 -10.36 -3.89
CA ARG A 24 -8.86 -10.64 -4.07
C ARG A 24 -8.49 -11.09 -5.49
N SER A 25 -9.37 -11.78 -6.21
CA SER A 25 -9.17 -12.23 -7.60
C SER A 25 -8.95 -11.08 -8.59
N ALA A 26 -9.45 -9.88 -8.27
CA ALA A 26 -9.27 -8.69 -9.08
C ALA A 26 -7.84 -8.10 -8.99
N ILE A 27 -7.04 -8.53 -8.02
CA ILE A 27 -5.65 -8.10 -7.86
C ILE A 27 -4.72 -9.13 -8.53
N PRO A 28 -3.91 -8.72 -9.53
CA PRO A 28 -2.94 -9.60 -10.16
C PRO A 28 -2.02 -10.28 -9.15
N SER A 29 -1.70 -11.55 -9.38
CA SER A 29 -0.88 -12.39 -8.49
C SER A 29 0.49 -11.78 -8.13
N ARG A 30 1.06 -10.94 -9.00
CA ARG A 30 2.31 -10.20 -8.72
C ARG A 30 2.21 -9.28 -7.50
N PHE A 31 1.00 -8.88 -7.11
CA PHE A 31 0.75 -8.08 -5.93
C PHE A 31 0.21 -8.87 -4.73
N ALA A 32 0.19 -10.20 -4.78
CA ALA A 32 -0.40 -11.05 -3.73
C ALA A 32 0.26 -10.88 -2.35
N LYS A 33 1.49 -10.35 -2.29
CA LYS A 33 2.25 -10.06 -1.08
C LYS A 33 1.87 -8.72 -0.42
N PHE A 34 1.19 -7.82 -1.12
CA PHE A 34 0.81 -6.51 -0.57
C PHE A 34 -0.48 -6.61 0.24
N MET A 35 -0.55 -5.79 1.29
CA MET A 35 -1.74 -5.71 2.12
C MET A 35 -2.93 -5.18 1.30
N ARG A 36 -4.11 -5.74 1.56
CA ARG A 36 -5.38 -5.31 0.96
C ARG A 36 -6.38 -5.05 2.07
N CYS A 37 -7.07 -3.93 1.95
CA CYS A 37 -8.19 -3.53 2.77
C CYS A 37 -9.46 -3.53 1.91
N GLU A 38 -10.42 -4.37 2.28
CA GLU A 38 -11.71 -4.40 1.59
C GLU A 38 -12.57 -3.20 2.00
N LYS A 39 -13.24 -2.56 1.05
CA LYS A 39 -14.21 -1.51 1.34
C LYS A 39 -15.59 -2.14 1.58
N PRO A 40 -16.39 -1.65 2.56
CA PRO A 40 -16.09 -0.55 3.46
C PRO A 40 -15.09 -0.96 4.56
N ILE A 41 -14.14 -0.06 4.85
CA ILE A 41 -13.15 -0.26 5.92
C ILE A 41 -13.34 0.79 7.01
N ALA A 42 -13.32 0.35 8.27
CA ALA A 42 -13.35 1.26 9.40
C ALA A 42 -12.05 2.10 9.49
N PRO A 43 -12.12 3.39 9.86
CA PRO A 43 -10.94 4.26 9.97
C PRO A 43 -9.85 3.69 10.89
N ASP A 44 -10.22 3.04 11.99
CA ASP A 44 -9.27 2.42 12.93
C ASP A 44 -8.51 1.25 12.30
N THR A 45 -9.21 0.42 11.52
CA THR A 45 -8.59 -0.70 10.79
C THR A 45 -7.59 -0.18 9.76
N LEU A 46 -7.95 0.88 9.02
CA LEU A 46 -7.05 1.51 8.06
C LEU A 46 -5.84 2.15 8.74
N SER A 47 -6.05 2.84 9.86
CA SER A 47 -4.97 3.46 10.64
C SER A 47 -3.97 2.43 11.15
N ASN A 48 -4.46 1.29 11.67
CA ASN A 48 -3.60 0.19 12.11
C ASN A 48 -2.84 -0.44 10.93
N ALA A 49 -3.49 -0.65 9.79
CA ALA A 49 -2.86 -1.16 8.57
C ALA A 49 -1.71 -0.26 8.10
N VAL A 50 -1.94 1.06 8.04
CA VAL A 50 -0.91 2.05 7.67
C VAL A 50 0.24 2.06 8.69
N ARG A 51 -0.07 1.99 9.98
CA ARG A 51 0.96 1.94 11.03
C ARG A 51 1.87 0.71 10.90
N VAL A 52 1.34 -0.44 10.48
CA VAL A 52 2.14 -1.64 10.21
C VAL A 52 3.03 -1.47 8.98
N LEU A 53 2.58 -0.73 7.96
CA LEU A 53 3.34 -0.51 6.73
C LEU A 53 4.52 0.45 6.89
N ILE A 54 4.41 1.42 7.80
CA ILE A 54 5.45 2.44 7.97
C ILE A 54 6.48 1.92 8.98
N PRO A 55 7.70 1.57 8.55
CA PRO A 55 8.76 1.23 9.50
C PRO A 55 9.07 2.47 10.37
N SER A 56 9.21 2.27 11.67
CA SER A 56 9.30 3.34 12.69
C SER A 56 10.61 4.14 12.68
N GLY A 57 11.24 4.38 11.53
CA GLY A 57 12.55 5.03 11.47
C GLY A 57 13.08 5.36 10.08
N GLN A 58 12.32 6.05 9.24
CA GLN A 58 12.89 6.73 8.08
C GLN A 58 12.80 8.26 8.24
N SER A 59 13.92 8.84 8.66
CA SER A 59 14.19 10.27 8.47
C SER A 59 14.15 10.55 6.98
N VAL A 60 13.18 11.34 6.54
CA VAL A 60 13.19 11.89 5.18
C VAL A 60 14.36 12.87 5.09
N GLU A 61 15.54 12.42 4.65
CA GLU A 61 16.55 13.34 4.16
C GLU A 61 15.99 13.99 2.90
N ALA A 62 15.44 15.19 3.08
CA ALA A 62 15.05 16.06 2.00
C ALA A 62 16.33 16.56 1.29
N THR A 63 16.89 15.74 0.41
CA THR A 63 17.91 16.18 -0.55
C THR A 63 17.20 16.88 -1.70
N TYR A 64 17.07 18.20 -1.59
CA TYR A 64 16.86 19.08 -2.74
C TYR A 64 18.19 19.76 -3.01
N ALA A 65 18.90 19.29 -4.04
CA ALA A 65 20.07 19.93 -4.63
C ALA A 65 19.69 20.44 -6.02
#